data_AF-A0A9E3MUH0-F1
#
_entry.id   AF-A0A9E3MUH0-F1
#
_cell.length_a   1.000
_cell.length_b   1.000
_cell.length_c   1.000
_cell.angle_alpha   90.00
_cell.angle_beta   90.00
_cell.angle_gamma   90.00
#
_symmetry.space_group_name_H-M   'P 1'
#
loop_
_entity.id
_entity.type
_entity.pdbx_description
1 polymer ?
#
loop_
_entity_poly.entity_id
_entity_poly.type
_entity_poly.pdbx_seq_one_letter_code
_entity_poly.pdbx_strand_id
1 'polypeptide(L)'
;MITTGEHHPWAAHELSFGEAAYWAQHDAGDDVFYADATVVSRAASRPVVVVAVNGGSAAAAAEALPLAHARAGALLIVCGDPQQINSVLGAGV
;
A
#
# COMPACT_ATOMS: atom_id res chain seq x y z
N MET A 1 1.43 -3.61 -3.82
CA MET A 1 0.49 -2.47 -3.94
C MET A 1 -0.18 -2.26 -2.59
N ILE A 2 -0.36 -1.02 -2.17
CA ILE A 2 -0.99 -0.63 -0.91
C ILE A 2 -2.26 0.16 -1.23
N THR A 3 -3.36 -0.10 -0.53
CA THR A 3 -4.61 0.69 -0.61
C THR A 3 -4.87 1.39 0.72
N THR A 4 -5.38 2.62 0.70
CA THR A 4 -5.77 3.36 1.93
C THR A 4 -7.27 3.30 2.22
N GLY A 5 -8.07 2.86 1.25
CA GLY A 5 -9.50 2.65 1.36
C GLY A 5 -9.87 1.18 1.21
N GLU A 6 -10.82 0.88 0.33
CA GLU A 6 -11.22 -0.51 0.08
C GLU A 6 -10.06 -1.35 -0.46
N HIS A 7 -10.00 -2.61 -0.01
CA HIS A 7 -9.05 -3.58 -0.51
C HIS A 7 -9.26 -3.80 -2.01
N HIS A 8 -8.17 -4.12 -2.72
CA HIS A 8 -8.27 -4.58 -4.09
C HIS A 8 -9.11 -5.89 -4.15
N PRO A 9 -10.01 -6.08 -5.13
CA PRO A 9 -10.88 -7.26 -5.21
C PRO A 9 -10.12 -8.59 -5.22
N TRP A 10 -8.92 -8.61 -5.83
CA TRP A 10 -8.04 -9.79 -5.78
C TRP A 10 -7.59 -10.13 -4.35
N ALA A 11 -7.20 -9.14 -3.56
CA ALA A 11 -6.81 -9.36 -2.17
C ALA A 11 -7.98 -9.90 -1.34
N ALA A 12 -9.17 -9.35 -1.54
CA ALA A 12 -10.39 -9.81 -0.86
C ALA A 12 -10.72 -11.28 -1.23
N HIS A 13 -10.53 -11.65 -2.51
CA HIS A 13 -10.69 -13.02 -2.96
C HIS A 13 -9.65 -13.96 -2.33
N GLU A 14 -8.37 -13.62 -2.40
CA GLU A 14 -7.29 -14.48 -1.89
C GLU A 14 -7.34 -14.65 -0.37
N LEU A 15 -7.66 -13.59 0.37
CA LEU A 15 -7.86 -13.65 1.82
C LEU A 15 -9.00 -14.60 2.22
N SER A 16 -9.96 -14.86 1.33
CA SER A 16 -11.04 -15.82 1.60
C SER A 16 -10.53 -17.27 1.70
N PHE A 17 -9.34 -17.56 1.17
CA PHE A 17 -8.66 -18.85 1.33
C PHE A 17 -7.76 -18.92 2.58
N GLY A 18 -7.64 -17.82 3.33
CA GLY A 18 -6.97 -17.76 4.63
C GLY A 18 -5.76 -16.84 4.66
N GLU A 19 -5.63 -16.09 5.76
CA GLU A 19 -4.58 -15.07 5.93
C GLU A 19 -3.16 -15.66 5.87
N ALA A 20 -2.92 -16.83 6.46
CA ALA A 20 -1.60 -17.44 6.46
C ALA A 20 -1.11 -17.78 5.03
N ALA A 21 -2.00 -18.36 4.22
CA ALA A 21 -1.70 -18.66 2.82
C ALA A 21 -1.47 -17.39 2.01
N TYR A 22 -2.27 -16.35 2.26
CA TYR A 22 -2.11 -15.05 1.60
C TYR A 22 -0.75 -14.41 1.90
N TRP A 23 -0.35 -14.34 3.17
CA TRP A 23 0.96 -13.76 3.52
C TRP A 23 2.15 -14.62 3.08
N ALA A 24 1.97 -15.93 2.88
CA ALA A 24 3.01 -16.75 2.25
C ALA A 24 3.30 -16.31 0.80
N GLN A 25 2.30 -15.78 0.07
CA GLN A 25 2.51 -15.19 -1.26
C GLN A 25 3.38 -13.92 -1.19
N HIS A 26 3.16 -13.11 -0.14
CA HIS A 26 4.02 -11.95 0.13
C HIS A 26 5.48 -12.38 0.36
N ASP A 27 5.70 -13.45 1.11
CA ASP A 27 7.05 -13.92 1.45
C ASP A 27 7.74 -14.61 0.27
N ALA A 28 6.98 -15.34 -0.57
CA ALA A 28 7.48 -15.92 -1.82
C ALA A 28 7.97 -14.84 -2.79
N GLY A 29 7.17 -13.77 -2.92
CA GLY A 29 7.56 -12.59 -3.68
C GLY A 29 7.53 -12.71 -5.19
N ASP A 30 6.93 -13.78 -5.70
CA ASP A 30 6.86 -14.10 -7.13
C ASP A 30 5.84 -13.27 -7.92
N ASP A 31 4.88 -12.62 -7.25
CA ASP A 31 3.83 -11.82 -7.88
C ASP A 31 3.54 -10.51 -7.09
N VAL A 32 2.64 -9.68 -7.64
CA VAL A 32 2.11 -8.48 -7.01
C VAL A 32 1.31 -8.85 -5.77
N PHE A 33 1.80 -8.43 -4.61
CA PHE A 33 1.07 -8.55 -3.35
C PHE A 33 0.30 -7.27 -3.03
N TYR A 34 -0.93 -7.41 -2.53
CA TYR A 34 -1.80 -6.30 -2.16
C TYR A 34 -1.93 -6.21 -0.63
N ALA A 35 -1.69 -5.04 -0.06
CA ALA A 35 -1.78 -4.80 1.37
C ALA A 35 -2.69 -3.61 1.64
N ASP A 36 -3.40 -3.66 2.77
CA ASP A 36 -4.04 -2.47 3.30
C ASP A 36 -3.02 -1.58 4.01
N ALA A 37 -3.25 -0.27 4.02
CA ALA A 37 -2.42 0.71 4.70
C ALA A 37 -2.22 0.39 6.19
N THR A 38 -3.21 -0.19 6.86
CA THR A 38 -3.14 -0.56 8.29
C THR A 38 -2.12 -1.67 8.59
N VAL A 39 -1.74 -2.47 7.59
CA VAL A 39 -0.81 -3.60 7.74
C VAL A 39 0.51 -3.41 6.98
N VAL A 40 0.75 -2.22 6.41
CA VAL A 40 1.99 -1.92 5.66
C VAL A 40 3.27 -2.11 6.49
N SER A 41 3.19 -1.93 7.81
CA SER A 41 4.32 -2.11 8.72
C SER A 41 4.85 -3.56 8.71
N ARG A 42 3.98 -4.55 8.46
CA ARG A 42 4.34 -5.97 8.34
C ARG A 42 4.99 -6.31 7.00
N ALA A 43 4.72 -5.55 5.94
CA ALA A 43 5.23 -5.84 4.62
C ALA A 43 6.77 -5.78 4.58
N ALA A 44 7.38 -6.65 3.78
CA ALA A 44 8.81 -6.62 3.48
C ALA A 44 9.08 -5.57 2.40
N SER A 45 10.36 -5.23 2.24
CA SER A 45 10.78 -4.29 1.20
C SER A 45 10.64 -4.92 -0.19
N ARG A 46 10.23 -4.13 -1.17
CA ARG A 46 10.05 -4.51 -2.58
C ARG A 46 10.72 -3.49 -3.49
N PRO A 47 11.23 -3.89 -4.67
CA PRO A 47 11.83 -2.93 -5.61
C PRO A 47 10.90 -1.78 -5.96
N VAL A 48 9.60 -2.09 -6.16
CA VAL A 48 8.56 -1.11 -6.45
C VAL A 48 7.41 -1.26 -5.48
N VAL A 49 6.97 -0.13 -4.92
CA VAL A 49 5.75 -0.03 -4.12
C VAL A 49 4.81 0.97 -4.79
N VAL A 50 3.56 0.55 -4.99
CA VAL A 50 2.47 1.42 -5.48
C VAL A 50 1.52 1.66 -4.32
N VAL A 51 1.20 2.91 -4.03
CA VAL A 51 0.18 3.31 -3.04
C VAL A 51 -0.99 3.92 -3.80
N ALA A 52 -2.15 3.27 -3.72
CA ALA A 52 -3.41 3.84 -4.16
C ALA A 52 -4.07 4.55 -2.98
N VAL A 53 -4.15 5.88 -3.06
CA VAL A 53 -4.93 6.72 -2.16
C VAL A 53 -6.39 6.67 -2.63
N ASN A 54 -7.04 5.54 -2.41
CA ASN A 54 -8.32 5.15 -3.01
C ASN A 54 -9.51 5.24 -2.04
N GLY A 55 -9.43 6.16 -1.09
CA GLY A 55 -10.36 6.26 0.04
C GLY A 55 -9.60 6.26 1.36
N GLY A 56 -10.32 6.40 2.48
CA GLY A 56 -9.72 6.61 3.79
C GLY A 56 -9.43 8.08 4.10
N SER A 57 -9.08 8.37 5.34
CA SER A 57 -8.82 9.75 5.79
C SER A 57 -7.48 10.28 5.26
N ALA A 58 -7.32 11.60 5.22
CA ALA A 58 -6.02 12.21 4.93
C ALA A 58 -4.93 11.73 5.93
N ALA A 59 -5.31 11.43 7.17
CA ALA A 59 -4.41 10.85 8.17
C ALA A 59 -3.94 9.44 7.78
N ALA A 60 -4.82 8.58 7.24
CA ALA A 60 -4.44 7.24 6.79
C ALA A 60 -3.39 7.30 5.66
N ALA A 61 -3.55 8.24 4.72
CA ALA A 61 -2.53 8.48 3.68
C ALA A 61 -1.22 9.01 4.28
N ALA A 62 -1.29 9.92 5.26
CA ALA A 62 -0.12 10.48 5.94
C ALA A 62 0.67 9.46 6.74
N GLU A 63 -0.01 8.48 7.34
CA GLU A 63 0.63 7.36 8.04
C GLU A 63 1.19 6.31 7.07
N ALA A 64 0.47 6.02 5.98
CA ALA A 64 0.85 4.99 5.02
C ALA A 64 2.06 5.38 4.16
N LEU A 65 2.13 6.63 3.71
CA LEU A 65 3.16 7.06 2.73
C LEU A 65 4.60 6.92 3.24
N PRO A 66 4.96 7.33 4.48
CA PRO A 66 6.30 7.11 5.01
C PRO A 66 6.66 5.63 5.14
N LEU A 67 5.71 4.80 5.55
CA LEU A 67 5.93 3.36 5.67
C LEU A 67 6.09 2.71 4.30
N ALA A 68 5.24 3.06 3.33
CA ALA A 68 5.35 2.61 1.95
C ALA A 68 6.69 3.01 1.31
N HIS A 69 7.15 4.23 1.57
CA HIS A 69 8.47 4.70 1.15
C HIS A 69 9.59 3.84 1.75
N ALA A 70 9.51 3.50 3.05
CA ALA A 70 10.48 2.62 3.70
C ALA A 70 10.44 1.16 3.20
N ARG A 71 9.37 0.75 2.49
CA ARG A 71 9.29 -0.54 1.80
C ARG A 71 9.73 -0.47 0.33
N ALA A 72 9.87 0.71 -0.25
CA ALA A 72 10.28 0.88 -1.64
C ALA A 72 11.80 0.88 -1.76
N GLY A 73 12.35 -0.15 -2.43
CA GLY A 73 13.79 -0.28 -2.64
C GLY A 73 14.33 0.58 -3.78
N ALA A 74 13.51 0.83 -4.81
CA ALA A 74 13.92 1.61 -5.99
C ALA A 74 12.89 2.68 -6.39
N LEU A 75 11.59 2.38 -6.28
CA LEU A 75 10.54 3.28 -6.74
C LEU A 75 9.29 3.23 -5.85
N LEU A 76 8.84 4.40 -5.43
CA LEU A 76 7.51 4.61 -4.86
C LEU A 76 6.63 5.32 -5.90
N ILE A 77 5.47 4.75 -6.19
CA ILE A 77 4.43 5.36 -7.03
C ILE A 77 3.23 5.65 -6.14
N VAL A 78 2.67 6.86 -6.22
CA VAL A 78 1.46 7.24 -5.49
C VAL A 78 0.38 7.62 -6.50
N CYS A 79 -0.76 6.94 -6.44
CA CYS A 79 -1.90 7.12 -7.32
C CYS A 79 -3.11 7.61 -6.51
N GLY A 80 -3.76 8.68 -6.94
CA GLY A 80 -4.93 9.24 -6.24
C GLY A 80 -5.13 10.72 -6.58
N ASP A 81 -5.91 11.42 -5.77
CA ASP A 81 -6.09 12.87 -5.90
C ASP A 81 -4.75 13.61 -5.64
N PRO A 82 -4.20 14.34 -6.64
CA PRO A 82 -2.94 15.06 -6.48
C PRO A 82 -2.98 16.11 -5.37
N GLN A 83 -4.12 16.75 -5.11
CA GLN A 83 -4.23 17.78 -4.08
C GLN A 83 -4.13 17.15 -2.68
N GLN A 84 -4.82 16.03 -2.46
CA GLN A 84 -4.69 15.25 -1.23
C GLN A 84 -3.25 14.75 -1.03
N ILE A 85 -2.66 14.15 -2.07
CA ILE A 85 -1.29 13.62 -2.02
C ILE A 85 -0.28 14.73 -1.70
N ASN A 86 -0.36 15.88 -2.40
CA ASN A 86 0.57 17.00 -2.19
C ASN A 86 0.44 17.59 -0.78
N SER A 87 -0.79 17.71 -0.26
CA SER A 87 -1.03 18.19 1.10
C SER A 87 -0.35 17.33 2.17
N VAL A 88 -0.31 16.02 1.95
CA VAL A 88 0.28 15.05 2.88
C VAL A 88 1.81 15.01 2.74
N LEU A 89 2.32 15.11 1.52
CA LEU A 89 3.75 15.11 1.25
C LEU A 89 4.45 16.43 1.63
N GLY A 90 3.71 17.44 2.08
CA GLY A 90 4.25 18.77 2.36
C GLY A 90 4.82 19.46 1.11
N ALA A 91 4.47 18.97 -0.08
CA ALA A 91 4.78 19.59 -1.34
C ALA A 91 3.85 20.80 -1.48
N GLY A 92 4.32 21.96 -1.02
CA GLY A 92 3.59 23.22 -1.14
C GLY A 92 3.17 23.47 -2.59
N VAL A 93 1.87 23.72 -2.79
CA VAL A 93 1.33 24.33 -4.00
C VAL A 93 1.33 25.83 -3.89
#